data_AF-A0A537AJZ5-F1
#
_entry.id   AF-A0A537AJZ5-F1
#
_cell.length_a   1.000
_cell.length_b   1.000
_cell.length_c   1.000
_cell.angle_alpha   90.00
_cell.angle_beta   90.00
_cell.angle_gamma   90.00
#
_symmetry.space_group_name_H-M   'P 1'
#
loop_
_entity.id
_entity.type
_entity.pdbx_description
1 polymer ?
#
loop_
_entity_poly.entity_id
_entity_poly.type
_entity_poly.pdbx_seq_one_letter_code
_entity_poly.pdbx_strand_id
1 'polypeptide(L)' 'MTVAAPVLKRSESTTAEDTLKQKSREANVVSGGHLVAKALKSEGVDTIFTLCGGHIIDIYDGCIDEGIKIVD' A
#
# COMPACT_ATOMS: atom_id res chain seq x y z
N MET A 1 -0.98 -4.79 50.75
CA MET A 1 -2.24 -4.53 50.03
C MET A 1 -1.89 -4.12 48.61
N THR A 2 -2.01 -5.11 47.72
CA THR A 2 -1.85 -5.17 46.26
C THR A 2 -2.72 -4.10 45.55
N VAL A 3 -2.56 -3.63 44.30
CA VAL A 3 -1.68 -3.80 43.14
C VAL A 3 -1.83 -2.48 42.35
N ALA A 4 -0.78 -1.93 41.73
CA ALA A 4 -0.96 -0.88 40.72
C ALA A 4 -1.40 -1.54 39.40
N ALA A 5 -2.60 -1.19 38.92
CA ALA A 5 -3.13 -1.69 37.64
C ALA A 5 -2.25 -1.20 36.47
N PRO A 6 -1.90 -2.07 35.50
CA PRO A 6 -1.15 -1.63 34.33
C PRO A 6 -2.09 -0.83 33.42
N VAL A 7 -1.72 0.41 33.15
CA VAL A 7 -2.38 1.25 32.14
C VAL A 7 -2.23 0.55 30.80
N LEU A 8 -3.34 0.00 30.28
CA LEU A 8 -3.40 -0.62 28.96
C LEU A 8 -3.05 0.46 27.91
N LYS A 9 -1.86 0.37 27.32
CA LYS A 9 -1.44 1.25 26.23
C LYS A 9 -2.28 0.88 25.00
N ARG A 10 -3.31 1.68 24.71
CA ARG A 10 -4.12 1.56 23.51
C ARG A 10 -3.20 1.81 22.31
N SER A 11 -2.96 0.79 21.48
CA SER A 11 -2.26 0.98 20.21
C SER A 11 -3.23 1.70 19.27
N GLU A 12 -3.15 3.03 19.25
CA GLU A 12 -3.80 3.81 18.21
C GLU A 12 -3.00 3.61 16.92
N SER A 13 -3.36 2.57 16.16
CA SER A 13 -2.82 2.36 14.83
C SER A 13 -3.31 3.51 13.94
N THR A 14 -2.43 4.45 13.65
CA THR A 14 -2.65 5.39 12.55
C THR A 14 -2.55 4.62 11.23
N THR A 15 -3.40 4.94 10.24
CA THR A 15 -3.41 4.33 8.91
C THR A 15 -2.01 4.29 8.26
N ALA A 16 -1.15 5.24 8.63
CA ALA A 16 0.24 5.29 8.18
C ALA A 16 1.12 4.15 8.69
N GLU A 17 0.93 3.66 9.92
CA GLU A 17 1.83 2.66 10.52
C GLU A 17 1.49 1.22 10.07
N ASP A 18 0.21 0.92 9.81
CA ASP A 18 -0.22 -0.43 9.39
C ASP A 18 0.16 -0.77 7.94
N THR A 19 0.43 0.26 7.13
CA THR A 19 0.72 0.12 5.69
C THR A 19 2.20 -0.18 5.39
N LEU A 20 3.09 -0.05 6.38
CA LEU A 20 4.54 -0.23 6.22
C LEU A 20 5.04 -1.64 6.58
N LYS A 21 4.15 -2.58 6.91
CA LYS A 21 4.53 -3.99 7.08
C LYS A 21 5.12 -4.50 5.77
N GLN A 22 6.37 -4.96 5.82
CA GLN A 22 7.02 -5.62 4.68
C GLN A 22 6.09 -6.72 4.13
N LYS A 23 5.59 -6.49 2.91
CA LYS A 23 4.78 -7.48 2.21
C LYS A 23 5.69 -8.59 1.70
N SER A 24 5.23 -9.84 1.86
CA SER A 24 5.88 -10.99 1.26
C SER A 24 5.97 -10.79 -0.25
N ARG A 25 7.19 -10.85 -0.81
CA ARG A 25 7.48 -10.87 -2.26
C ARG A 25 7.49 -12.29 -2.80
N GLU A 26 6.64 -13.16 -2.26
CA GLU A 26 6.47 -14.50 -2.79
C GLU A 26 5.98 -14.42 -4.24
N ALA A 27 6.72 -15.05 -5.16
CA ALA A 27 6.48 -14.97 -6.60
C ALA A 27 5.08 -15.47 -7.05
N ASN A 28 4.36 -16.20 -6.18
CA ASN A 28 3.00 -16.68 -6.45
C ASN A 28 1.89 -15.78 -5.89
N VAL A 29 2.23 -14.66 -5.23
CA VAL A 29 1.26 -13.74 -4.63
C VAL A 29 1.22 -12.46 -5.45
N VAL A 30 0.07 -12.19 -6.09
CA VAL A 30 -0.16 -10.93 -6.79
C VAL A 30 -0.39 -9.80 -5.77
N SER A 31 0.37 -8.71 -5.88
CA SER A 31 0.20 -7.57 -4.98
C SER A 31 -1.12 -6.83 -5.27
N GLY A 32 -1.74 -6.26 -4.23
CA GLY A 32 -2.92 -5.39 -4.41
C GLY A 32 -2.68 -4.22 -5.36
N GLY A 33 -1.44 -3.71 -5.44
CA GLY A 33 -1.09 -2.65 -6.38
C GLY A 33 -1.16 -3.06 -7.85
N HIS A 34 -0.81 -4.32 -8.16
CA HIS A 34 -0.97 -4.86 -9.52
C HIS A 34 -2.45 -5.05 -9.89
N LEU A 35 -3.29 -5.43 -8.92
CA LEU A 35 -4.73 -5.52 -9.15
C LEU A 35 -5.34 -4.15 -9.45
N VAL A 36 -4.89 -3.10 -8.74
CA VAL A 36 -5.27 -1.71 -9.02
C VAL A 36 -4.82 -1.31 -10.43
N ALA A 37 -3.55 -1.54 -10.78
CA ALA A 37 -3.03 -1.20 -12.09
C ALA A 37 -3.79 -1.89 -13.24
N LYS A 38 -4.09 -3.18 -13.09
CA LYS A 38 -4.88 -3.93 -14.08
C LYS A 38 -6.30 -3.41 -14.22
N ALA A 39 -6.92 -3.00 -13.11
CA ALA A 39 -8.23 -2.35 -13.15
C ALA A 39 -8.15 -1.01 -13.89
N LEU A 40 -7.16 -0.16 -13.57
CA LEU A 40 -6.92 1.12 -14.25
C LEU A 40 -6.74 0.93 -15.76
N LYS A 41 -5.95 -0.06 -16.16
CA LYS A 41 -5.73 -0.38 -17.57
C LYS A 41 -7.01 -0.83 -18.29
N SER A 42 -7.83 -1.64 -17.60
CA SER A 42 -9.11 -2.12 -18.13
C SER A 42 -10.11 -0.99 -18.36
N GLU A 43 -10.03 0.07 -17.54
CA GLU A 43 -10.80 1.31 -17.71
C GLU A 43 -10.16 2.28 -18.73
N GLY A 44 -9.07 1.90 -19.39
CA GLY A 44 -8.41 2.69 -20.42
C GLY A 44 -7.51 3.81 -19.89
N VAL A 45 -7.14 3.78 -18.62
CA VAL A 45 -6.22 4.76 -18.03
C VAL A 45 -4.80 4.49 -18.52
N ASP A 46 -4.16 5.51 -19.12
CA ASP A 46 -2.77 5.45 -19.58
C ASP A 46 -1.79 6.30 -18.75
N THR A 47 -2.29 7.25 -17.94
CA THR A 47 -1.47 8.16 -17.14
C THR A 47 -2.14 8.42 -15.78
N ILE A 48 -1.37 8.32 -14.69
CA ILE A 48 -1.79 8.71 -13.34
C ILE A 48 -0.96 9.87 -12.81
N PHE A 49 -1.63 10.82 -12.15
CA PHE A 49 -0.99 11.88 -11.37
C PHE A 49 -1.07 11.49 -9.91
N THR A 50 0.06 11.54 -9.21
CA THR A 50 0.18 11.06 -7.84
C THR A 50 1.01 12.03 -7.01
N LEU A 51 0.97 11.86 -5.69
CA LEU A 51 1.91 12.50 -4.78
C LEU A 51 2.69 11.41 -4.07
N CYS A 52 4.02 11.52 -4.08
CA CYS A 52 4.92 10.56 -3.45
C CYS A 52 4.54 10.32 -1.98
N GLY A 53 4.25 9.05 -1.67
CA GLY A 53 4.01 8.57 -0.31
C GLY A 53 4.50 7.13 -0.18
N GLY A 54 5.06 6.76 0.98
CA GLY A 54 5.68 5.44 1.18
C GLY A 54 4.71 4.24 1.08
N HIS A 55 3.41 4.49 1.01
CA HIS A 55 2.34 3.48 1.08
C HIS A 55 1.80 3.02 -0.27
N ILE A 56 2.19 3.68 -1.37
CA ILE A 56 1.61 3.45 -2.70
C ILE A 56 2.63 2.90 -3.71
N ILE A 57 3.82 2.50 -3.23
CA ILE A 57 4.91 1.98 -4.07
C ILE A 57 4.48 0.74 -4.87
N ASP A 58 3.71 -0.18 -4.26
CA ASP A 58 3.21 -1.39 -4.93
C ASP A 58 2.30 -1.07 -6.13
N ILE A 59 1.61 0.08 -6.09
CA ILE A 59 0.74 0.53 -7.20
C ILE A 59 1.62 1.06 -8.33
N TYR A 60 2.72 1.75 -8.01
CA TYR A 60 3.65 2.24 -9.04
C TYR A 60 4.28 1.08 -9.80
N ASP A 61 4.73 0.04 -9.09
CA ASP A 61 5.26 -1.18 -9.70
C ASP A 61 4.22 -1.79 -10.66
N GLY A 62 2.98 -1.96 -10.20
CA GLY A 62 1.89 -2.48 -11.04
C GLY A 62 1.59 -1.59 -12.25
N CYS A 63 1.60 -0.26 -12.07
CA CYS A 63 1.36 0.69 -13.16
C CYS A 63 2.47 0.66 -14.21
N ILE A 64 3.74 0.51 -13.80
CA ILE A 64 4.87 0.36 -14.71
C ILE A 64 4.71 -0.91 -15.56
N ASP A 65 4.33 -2.03 -14.93
CA ASP A 65 4.11 -3.31 -15.61
C ASP A 65 2.95 -3.25 -16.64
N GLU A 66 1.87 -2.54 -16.34
CA GLU A 66 0.72 -2.33 -17.23
C GLU A 66 0.97 -1.21 -18.29
N GLY A 67 2.13 -0.57 -18.23
CA GLY A 67 2.53 0.52 -19.14
C GLY A 67 1.75 1.82 -18.93
N ILE A 68 1.35 2.09 -17.70
CA ILE A 68 0.69 3.33 -17.27
C ILE A 68 1.77 4.34 -16.86
N LYS A 69 1.73 5.53 -17.42
CA LYS A 69 2.66 6.62 -17.09
C LYS A 69 2.35 7.17 -15.71
N ILE A 70 3.39 7.42 -14.94
CA ILE A 70 3.28 7.99 -13.59
C ILE A 70 3.87 9.39 -13.64
N VAL A 71 3.11 10.36 -13.15
CA VAL A 71 3.54 11.75 -12.96
C VAL A 71 3.37 12.09 -11.49
N ASP A 72 4.46 12.50 -10.85
CA ASP A 72 4.51 12.98 -9.46
C ASP A 72 5.02 14.42 -9.44
#